data_AF-A0A2W6CT62-F1
#
_entry.id   AF-A0A2W6CT62-F1
#
_cell.length_a   1.000
_cell.length_b   1.000
_cell.length_c   1.000
_cell.angle_alpha   90.00
_cell.angle_beta   90.00
_cell.angle_gamma   90.00
#
_symmetry.space_group_name_H-M   'P 1'
#
loop_
_entity.id
_entity.type
_entity.pdbx_description
1 polymer ?
#
loop_
_entity_poly.entity_id
_entity_poly.type
_entity_poly.pdbx_seq_one_letter_code
_entity_poly.pdbx_strand_id
1 'polypeptide(L)'
;MRCAAARMTSYRAHMPFFGHKSRHEREWDEVRSSAQDDLVALGDDIRALDVDIAMPGVTQEAKDRYEQALEAYQRASQIFDRARQPEDLAPVSETLEEGRFAMSYAKALLEGRPPPERRAPCFFDPRHGPSTGDVEWAPPGGSPRPVPACAADATRIRDGFAPHGRQVAVNGRQTDYWNAPGHFGPMMGGYFNGFGGGSLLSTLLVGSALGAGLGLGAEMVGGLFGDGDGGDGDGGDGGGWGDGGDGGGGDFGGGDF
;
A
#
# COMPACT_ATOMS: atom_id res chain seq x y z
N MET A 1 55.25 56.61 19.20
CA MET A 1 54.15 55.83 19.80
C MET A 1 52.82 56.29 19.23
N ARG A 2 52.21 55.54 18.30
CA ARG A 2 50.77 55.60 18.00
C ARG A 2 50.32 54.19 17.61
N CYS A 3 49.50 53.57 18.46
CA CYS A 3 48.88 52.27 18.22
C CYS A 3 47.79 52.39 17.15
N ALA A 4 47.79 51.48 16.17
CA ALA A 4 46.68 51.28 15.26
C ALA A 4 45.68 50.30 15.90
N ALA A 5 44.41 50.70 16.01
CA ALA A 5 43.33 49.86 16.48
C ALA A 5 42.80 48.99 15.33
N ALA A 6 42.85 47.66 15.48
CA ALA A 6 42.22 46.72 14.57
C ALA A 6 40.71 46.64 14.85
N ARG A 7 39.89 46.86 13.81
CA ARG A 7 38.43 46.63 13.87
C ARG A 7 38.16 45.14 13.67
N MET A 8 37.55 44.48 14.65
CA MET A 8 36.98 43.15 14.50
C MET A 8 35.63 43.26 13.78
N THR A 9 35.57 42.78 12.54
CA THR A 9 34.33 42.61 11.80
C THR A 9 33.64 41.35 12.30
N SER A 10 32.55 41.51 13.05
CA SER A 10 31.72 40.39 13.52
C SER A 10 31.00 39.76 12.32
N TYR A 11 31.45 38.57 11.90
CA TYR A 11 30.69 37.71 10.99
C TYR A 11 29.52 37.09 11.74
N ARG A 12 28.29 37.55 11.48
CA ARG A 12 27.07 36.84 11.88
C ARG A 12 26.91 35.65 10.94
N ALA A 13 27.16 34.44 11.43
CA ALA A 13 26.83 33.23 10.70
C ALA A 13 25.31 33.18 10.48
N HIS A 14 24.88 33.30 9.22
CA HIS A 14 23.49 33.07 8.85
C HIS A 14 23.29 31.56 8.85
N MET A 15 22.79 31.00 9.95
CA MET A 15 22.31 29.61 9.94
C MET A 15 21.01 29.58 9.12
N PRO A 16 20.92 28.74 8.08
CA PRO A 16 19.66 28.54 7.39
C PRO A 16 18.67 27.89 8.35
N PHE A 17 17.47 28.45 8.43
CA PHE A 17 16.34 27.86 9.13
C PHE A 17 15.92 26.61 8.35
N PHE A 18 16.45 25.44 8.71
CA PHE A 18 15.88 24.18 8.25
C PHE A 18 14.53 24.02 8.95
N GLY A 19 13.45 24.37 8.27
CA GLY A 19 12.10 24.16 8.78
C GLY A 19 11.89 22.69 9.07
N HIS A 20 11.51 22.35 10.30
CA HIS A 20 11.06 21.00 10.62
C HIS A 20 9.74 20.75 9.90
N LYS A 21 9.72 19.80 8.95
CA LYS A 21 8.47 19.31 8.34
C LYS A 21 7.52 18.84 9.43
N SER A 22 6.21 18.99 9.22
CA SER A 22 5.23 18.36 10.12
C SER A 22 5.31 16.83 10.03
N ARG A 23 4.73 16.11 11.01
CA ARG A 23 4.63 14.63 10.94
C ARG A 23 3.89 14.21 9.66
N HIS A 24 2.76 14.86 9.39
CA HIS A 24 1.92 14.60 8.24
C HIS A 24 2.65 14.84 6.90
N GLU A 25 3.45 15.91 6.79
CA GLU A 25 4.26 16.17 5.60
C GLU A 25 5.30 15.08 5.35
N ARG A 26 5.98 14.59 6.40
CA ARG A 26 6.95 13.51 6.26
C ARG A 26 6.29 12.20 5.82
N GLU A 27 5.17 11.85 6.45
CA GLU A 27 4.42 10.63 6.12
C GLU A 27 3.92 10.66 4.68
N TRP A 28 3.40 11.80 4.26
CA TRP A 28 3.01 12.02 2.87
C TRP A 28 4.19 11.87 1.91
N ASP A 29 5.32 12.53 2.19
CA ASP A 29 6.50 12.48 1.31
C ASP A 29 7.04 11.05 1.15
N GLU A 30 7.05 10.26 2.22
CA GLU A 30 7.49 8.86 2.21
C GLU A 30 6.62 7.99 1.29
N VAL A 31 5.29 8.05 1.46
CA VAL A 31 4.36 7.22 0.68
C VAL A 31 4.30 7.71 -0.76
N ARG A 32 4.31 9.03 -0.97
CA ARG A 32 4.34 9.62 -2.32
C ARG A 32 5.61 9.23 -3.07
N SER A 33 6.77 9.24 -2.42
CA SER A 33 8.02 8.76 -3.03
C SER A 33 7.92 7.28 -3.41
N SER A 34 7.39 6.44 -2.53
CA SER A 34 7.21 5.01 -2.81
C SER A 34 6.26 4.75 -3.99
N ALA A 35 5.18 5.51 -4.12
CA ALA A 35 4.27 5.41 -5.26
C ALA A 35 4.91 5.92 -6.56
N GLN A 36 5.74 6.96 -6.48
CA GLN A 36 6.52 7.45 -7.62
C GLN A 36 7.50 6.39 -8.13
N ASP A 37 8.19 5.70 -7.23
CA ASP A 37 9.11 4.61 -7.60
C ASP A 37 8.40 3.49 -8.36
N ASP A 38 7.14 3.19 -8.02
CA ASP A 38 6.38 2.14 -8.71
C ASP A 38 5.88 2.56 -10.09
N LEU A 39 5.49 3.84 -10.24
CA LEU A 39 5.16 4.43 -11.53
C LEU A 39 6.38 4.38 -12.46
N VAL A 40 7.55 4.78 -11.96
CA VAL A 40 8.81 4.69 -12.72
C VAL A 40 9.09 3.24 -13.09
N ALA A 41 8.99 2.31 -12.13
CA ALA A 41 9.23 0.90 -12.40
C ALA A 41 8.30 0.33 -13.48
N LEU A 42 6.99 0.62 -13.46
CA LEU A 42 6.08 0.17 -14.51
C LEU A 42 6.40 0.84 -15.86
N GLY A 43 6.71 2.15 -15.86
CA GLY A 43 7.12 2.86 -17.07
C GLY A 43 8.39 2.27 -17.70
N ASP A 44 9.36 1.87 -16.87
CA ASP A 44 10.58 1.19 -17.30
C ASP A 44 10.27 -0.21 -17.88
N ASP A 45 9.40 -0.97 -17.22
CA ASP A 45 8.95 -2.28 -17.68
C ASP A 45 8.23 -2.21 -19.03
N ILE A 46 7.37 -1.19 -19.24
CA ILE A 46 6.67 -0.93 -20.50
C ILE A 46 7.70 -0.64 -21.59
N ARG A 47 8.60 0.34 -21.36
CA ARG A 47 9.63 0.73 -22.33
C ARG A 47 10.54 -0.43 -22.73
N ALA A 48 10.83 -1.34 -21.80
CA ALA A 48 11.62 -2.52 -22.09
C ALA A 48 10.93 -3.48 -23.08
N LEU A 49 9.60 -3.49 -23.16
CA LEU A 49 8.82 -4.36 -24.04
C LEU A 49 8.47 -3.72 -25.40
N ASP A 50 8.68 -2.39 -25.56
CA ASP A 50 8.32 -1.62 -26.76
C ASP A 50 8.91 -2.21 -28.06
N VAL A 51 10.14 -2.70 -28.01
CA VAL A 51 10.80 -3.26 -29.19
C VAL A 51 10.18 -4.60 -29.56
N ASP A 52 9.97 -5.46 -28.57
CA ASP A 52 9.42 -6.80 -28.79
C ASP A 52 7.98 -6.74 -29.31
N ILE A 53 7.16 -5.81 -28.80
CA ILE A 53 5.76 -5.65 -29.24
C ILE A 53 5.64 -5.12 -30.67
N ALA A 54 6.64 -4.37 -31.14
CA ALA A 54 6.69 -3.83 -32.49
C ALA A 54 7.19 -4.84 -33.54
N MET A 55 7.69 -6.00 -33.13
CA MET A 55 8.24 -7.00 -34.05
C MET A 55 7.16 -7.59 -34.99
N PRO A 56 7.54 -7.95 -36.23
CA PRO A 56 6.64 -8.68 -37.12
C PRO A 56 6.21 -10.03 -36.51
N GLY A 57 4.94 -10.38 -36.69
CA GLY A 57 4.40 -11.67 -36.22
C GLY A 57 3.84 -11.65 -34.79
N VAL A 58 3.98 -10.55 -34.04
CA VAL A 58 3.30 -10.36 -32.76
C VAL A 58 1.79 -10.37 -32.96
N THR A 59 1.08 -11.17 -32.16
CA THR A 59 -0.38 -11.31 -32.22
C THR A 59 -1.07 -10.01 -31.84
N GLN A 60 -2.28 -9.78 -32.37
CA GLN A 60 -3.08 -8.61 -31.98
C GLN A 60 -3.38 -8.63 -30.47
N GLU A 61 -3.67 -9.80 -29.91
CA GLU A 61 -3.94 -9.96 -28.49
C GLU A 61 -2.77 -9.51 -27.60
N ALA A 62 -1.51 -9.81 -27.97
CA ALA A 62 -0.35 -9.33 -27.23
C ALA A 62 -0.26 -7.79 -27.27
N LYS A 63 -0.56 -7.18 -28.41
CA LYS A 63 -0.58 -5.71 -28.58
C LYS A 63 -1.67 -5.07 -27.73
N ASP A 64 -2.87 -5.64 -27.73
CA ASP A 64 -4.00 -5.14 -26.94
C ASP A 64 -3.68 -5.20 -25.44
N ARG A 65 -2.97 -6.23 -24.98
CA ARG A 65 -2.53 -6.36 -23.58
C ARG A 65 -1.43 -5.37 -23.21
N TYR A 66 -0.48 -5.13 -24.11
CA TYR A 66 0.51 -4.09 -23.94
C TYR A 66 -0.15 -2.69 -23.88
N GLU A 67 -1.14 -2.43 -24.74
CA GLU A 67 -1.89 -1.16 -24.72
C GLU A 67 -2.67 -0.98 -23.41
N GLN A 68 -3.31 -2.03 -22.90
CA GLN A 68 -3.95 -2.01 -21.57
C GLN A 68 -2.96 -1.64 -20.45
N ALA A 69 -1.72 -2.12 -20.52
CA ALA A 69 -0.69 -1.74 -19.55
C ALA A 69 -0.31 -0.26 -19.67
N LEU A 70 -0.18 0.26 -20.89
CA LEU A 70 0.10 1.67 -21.14
C LEU A 70 -1.04 2.57 -20.63
N GLU A 71 -2.29 2.20 -20.89
CA GLU A 71 -3.45 2.91 -20.37
C GLU A 71 -3.49 2.91 -18.84
N ALA A 72 -3.20 1.76 -18.21
CA ALA A 72 -3.11 1.66 -16.75
C ALA A 72 -2.02 2.59 -16.19
N TYR A 73 -0.83 2.61 -16.80
CA TYR A 73 0.24 3.54 -16.42
C TYR A 73 -0.19 5.01 -16.53
N GLN A 74 -0.87 5.38 -17.62
CA GLN A 74 -1.38 6.74 -17.81
C GLN A 74 -2.45 7.11 -16.77
N ARG A 75 -3.40 6.20 -16.48
CA ARG A 75 -4.42 6.40 -15.43
C ARG A 75 -3.76 6.55 -14.05
N ALA A 76 -2.84 5.66 -13.70
CA ALA A 76 -2.11 5.70 -12.43
C ALA A 76 -1.35 7.01 -12.25
N SER A 77 -0.70 7.50 -13.32
CA SER A 77 0.00 8.80 -13.32
C SER A 77 -0.96 9.97 -13.06
N GLN A 78 -2.13 9.98 -13.71
CA GLN A 78 -3.14 11.02 -13.50
C GLN A 78 -3.70 11.02 -12.08
N ILE A 79 -3.91 9.84 -11.49
CA ILE A 79 -4.36 9.70 -10.09
C ILE A 79 -3.27 10.24 -9.15
N PHE A 80 -2.02 9.84 -9.37
CA PHE A 80 -0.86 10.27 -8.57
C PHE A 80 -0.64 11.79 -8.58
N ASP A 81 -0.81 12.44 -9.74
CA ASP A 81 -0.68 13.89 -9.88
C ASP A 81 -1.75 14.65 -9.08
N ARG A 82 -2.95 14.06 -8.97
CA ARG A 82 -4.09 14.63 -8.23
C ARG A 82 -4.05 14.32 -6.74
N ALA A 83 -3.37 13.26 -6.31
CA ALA A 83 -3.27 12.84 -4.93
C ALA A 83 -2.69 13.95 -4.02
N ARG A 84 -3.26 14.10 -2.83
CA ARG A 84 -2.91 15.11 -1.81
C ARG A 84 -2.64 14.53 -0.43
N GLN A 85 -3.06 13.29 -0.17
CA GLN A 85 -2.88 12.58 1.10
C GLN A 85 -2.65 11.08 0.83
N PRO A 86 -2.11 10.31 1.81
CA PRO A 86 -1.79 8.89 1.62
C PRO A 86 -2.97 8.03 1.13
N GLU A 87 -4.19 8.33 1.55
CA GLU A 87 -5.41 7.60 1.20
C GLU A 87 -5.72 7.68 -0.30
N ASP A 88 -5.34 8.79 -0.95
CA ASP A 88 -5.54 9.00 -2.39
C ASP A 88 -4.63 8.09 -3.25
N LEU A 89 -3.65 7.41 -2.64
CA LEU A 89 -2.69 6.57 -3.35
C LEU A 89 -3.14 5.10 -3.49
N ALA A 90 -4.19 4.67 -2.77
CA ALA A 90 -4.73 3.31 -2.93
C ALA A 90 -5.15 3.00 -4.39
N PRO A 91 -5.87 3.89 -5.10
CA PRO A 91 -6.22 3.67 -6.50
C PRO A 91 -5.00 3.68 -7.44
N VAL A 92 -3.89 4.32 -7.06
CA VAL A 92 -2.64 4.30 -7.84
C VAL A 92 -2.09 2.88 -7.87
N SER A 93 -1.89 2.28 -6.70
CA SER A 93 -1.39 0.90 -6.56
C SER A 93 -2.31 -0.15 -7.18
N GLU A 94 -3.63 0.01 -7.08
CA GLU A 94 -4.59 -0.87 -7.74
C GLU A 94 -4.44 -0.81 -9.26
N THR A 95 -4.38 0.40 -9.82
CA THR A 95 -4.18 0.60 -11.27
C THR A 95 -2.81 0.08 -11.73
N LEU A 96 -1.77 0.22 -10.90
CA LEU A 96 -0.45 -0.33 -11.19
C LEU A 96 -0.45 -1.87 -11.22
N GLU A 97 -1.22 -2.52 -10.34
CA GLU A 97 -1.43 -3.97 -10.38
C GLU A 97 -2.07 -4.39 -11.71
N GLU A 98 -3.13 -3.70 -12.15
CA GLU A 98 -3.79 -3.97 -13.43
C GLU A 98 -2.79 -3.92 -14.59
N GLY A 99 -1.96 -2.88 -14.62
CA GLY A 99 -0.91 -2.70 -15.63
C GLY A 99 0.12 -3.83 -15.59
N ARG A 100 0.54 -4.28 -14.40
CA ARG A 100 1.50 -5.37 -14.25
C ARG A 100 0.95 -6.72 -14.66
N PHE A 101 -0.33 -6.98 -14.42
CA PHE A 101 -0.99 -8.16 -14.94
C PHE A 101 -1.06 -8.13 -16.46
N ALA A 102 -1.45 -7.00 -17.06
CA ALA A 102 -1.50 -6.83 -18.51
C ALA A 102 -0.12 -7.02 -19.17
N MET A 103 0.95 -6.48 -18.56
CA MET A 103 2.33 -6.73 -18.98
C MET A 103 2.71 -8.21 -18.91
N SER A 104 2.37 -8.88 -17.81
CA SER A 104 2.67 -10.32 -17.63
C SER A 104 1.94 -11.17 -18.66
N TYR A 105 0.71 -10.78 -19.02
CA TYR A 105 -0.08 -11.40 -20.08
C TYR A 105 0.57 -11.21 -21.45
N ALA A 106 0.93 -9.98 -21.81
CA ALA A 106 1.59 -9.66 -23.08
C ALA A 106 2.90 -10.44 -23.22
N LYS A 107 3.74 -10.47 -22.19
CA LYS A 107 4.99 -11.26 -22.16
C LYS A 107 4.74 -12.75 -22.37
N ALA A 108 3.74 -13.32 -21.71
CA ALA A 108 3.41 -14.74 -21.90
C ALA A 108 3.04 -15.05 -23.36
N LEU A 109 2.25 -14.20 -24.01
CA LEU A 109 1.89 -14.36 -25.42
C LEU A 109 3.09 -14.23 -26.36
N LEU A 110 3.97 -13.26 -26.12
CA LEU A 110 5.22 -13.08 -26.88
C LEU A 110 6.14 -14.30 -26.78
N GLU A 111 6.17 -14.94 -25.61
CA GLU A 111 6.96 -16.14 -25.34
C GLU A 111 6.26 -17.45 -25.76
N GLY A 112 5.04 -17.39 -26.29
CA GLY A 112 4.25 -18.57 -26.66
C GLY A 112 3.85 -19.44 -25.46
N ARG A 113 3.78 -18.85 -24.25
CA ARG A 113 3.34 -19.51 -23.02
C ARG A 113 1.87 -19.22 -22.76
N PRO A 114 1.17 -20.10 -22.01
CA PRO A 114 -0.18 -19.80 -21.54
C PRO A 114 -0.20 -18.49 -20.73
N PRO A 115 -1.20 -17.63 -20.95
CA PRO A 115 -1.37 -16.43 -20.13
C PRO A 115 -1.53 -16.75 -18.64
N PRO A 116 -1.08 -15.86 -17.74
CA PRO A 116 -1.21 -16.09 -16.31
C PRO A 116 -2.68 -16.05 -15.87
N GLU A 117 -3.00 -16.85 -14.85
CA GLU A 117 -4.28 -16.73 -14.13
C GLU A 117 -4.38 -15.37 -13.42
N ARG A 118 -5.60 -14.84 -13.29
CA ARG A 118 -5.86 -13.61 -12.53
C ARG A 118 -5.84 -13.91 -11.02
N ARG A 119 -4.63 -14.11 -10.48
CA ARG A 119 -4.35 -14.27 -9.05
C ARG A 119 -3.84 -12.96 -8.45
N ALA A 120 -3.93 -12.86 -7.12
CA ALA A 120 -3.31 -11.78 -6.37
C ALA A 120 -1.82 -11.63 -6.73
N PRO A 121 -1.27 -10.41 -6.71
CA PRO A 121 0.14 -10.18 -7.02
C PRO A 121 1.04 -10.84 -5.96
N CYS A 122 2.33 -10.95 -6.26
CA CYS A 122 3.29 -11.47 -5.30
C CYS A 122 3.27 -10.64 -4.01
N PHE A 123 3.05 -11.32 -2.88
CA PHE A 123 3.02 -10.71 -1.56
C PHE A 123 4.34 -10.06 -1.17
N PHE A 124 5.48 -10.57 -1.63
CA PHE A 124 6.79 -10.02 -1.24
C PHE A 124 7.15 -8.75 -1.99
N ASP A 125 6.74 -8.66 -3.26
CA ASP A 125 6.81 -7.44 -4.04
C ASP A 125 5.71 -7.48 -5.12
N PRO A 126 4.64 -6.68 -4.99
CA PRO A 126 3.59 -6.62 -6.01
C PRO A 126 4.11 -6.28 -7.41
N ARG A 127 5.32 -5.69 -7.52
CA ARG A 127 5.97 -5.40 -8.79
C ARG A 127 6.37 -6.64 -9.57
N HIS A 128 6.55 -7.79 -8.91
CA HIS A 128 6.83 -9.07 -9.56
C HIS A 128 5.67 -9.62 -10.39
N GLY A 129 4.48 -9.01 -10.29
CA GLY A 129 3.30 -9.43 -11.06
C GLY A 129 2.50 -10.54 -10.36
N PRO A 130 1.62 -11.25 -11.09
CA PRO A 130 0.70 -12.22 -10.51
C PRO A 130 1.45 -13.39 -9.85
N SER A 131 0.91 -13.86 -8.73
CA SER A 131 1.40 -15.08 -8.09
C SER A 131 1.14 -16.31 -8.95
N THR A 132 1.99 -17.33 -8.80
CA THR A 132 1.81 -18.65 -9.45
C THR A 132 1.29 -19.71 -8.49
N GLY A 133 1.17 -19.36 -7.21
CA GLY A 133 0.74 -20.24 -6.13
C GLY A 133 1.00 -19.59 -4.78
N ASP A 134 0.72 -20.32 -3.72
CA ASP A 134 0.91 -19.87 -2.34
C ASP A 134 2.07 -20.62 -1.69
N VAL A 135 2.80 -19.95 -0.79
CA VAL A 135 3.86 -20.55 0.02
C VAL A 135 3.63 -20.28 1.50
N GLU A 136 3.91 -21.28 2.33
CA GLU A 136 3.94 -21.10 3.78
C GLU A 136 5.11 -20.22 4.17
N TRP A 137 4.82 -19.05 4.75
CA TRP A 137 5.84 -18.10 5.15
C TRP A 137 5.47 -17.40 6.47
N ALA A 138 6.50 -17.09 7.25
CA ALA A 138 6.40 -16.23 8.41
C ALA A 138 7.50 -15.15 8.38
N PRO A 139 7.18 -13.91 8.74
CA PRO A 139 8.20 -12.92 9.07
C PRO A 139 8.95 -13.31 10.35
N PRO A 140 10.10 -12.68 10.65
CA PRO A 140 10.71 -12.81 11.97
C PRO A 140 9.72 -12.52 13.10
N GLY A 141 9.52 -13.48 14.00
CA GLY A 141 8.61 -13.35 15.15
C GLY A 141 7.11 -13.46 14.84
N GLY A 142 6.72 -13.75 13.60
CA GLY A 142 5.32 -14.00 13.23
C GLY A 142 4.96 -15.48 13.08
N SER A 143 3.67 -15.75 12.91
CA SER A 143 3.15 -17.10 12.67
C SER A 143 3.19 -17.47 11.17
N PRO A 144 3.54 -18.71 10.80
CA PRO A 144 3.43 -19.20 9.42
C PRO A 144 2.01 -19.10 8.87
N ARG A 145 1.90 -18.79 7.57
CA ARG A 145 0.64 -18.77 6.82
C ARG A 145 0.90 -18.85 5.31
N PRO A 146 -0.09 -19.24 4.50
CA PRO A 146 0.04 -19.21 3.06
C PRO A 146 -0.01 -17.76 2.55
N VAL A 147 0.98 -17.36 1.75
CA VAL A 147 1.01 -16.06 1.05
C VAL A 147 1.18 -16.26 -0.46
N PRO A 148 0.51 -15.46 -1.31
CA PRO A 148 0.66 -15.57 -2.77
C PRO A 148 2.06 -15.14 -3.18
N ALA A 149 2.76 -15.96 -3.97
CA ALA A 149 4.13 -15.69 -4.40
C ALA A 149 4.31 -15.91 -5.91
N CYS A 150 5.15 -15.07 -6.53
CA CYS A 150 5.63 -15.34 -7.88
C CYS A 150 6.53 -16.59 -7.87
N ALA A 151 6.75 -17.20 -9.05
CA ALA A 151 7.56 -18.42 -9.14
C ALA A 151 8.97 -18.27 -8.56
N ALA A 152 9.59 -17.09 -8.71
CA ALA A 152 10.92 -16.82 -8.20
C ALA A 152 10.95 -16.79 -6.66
N ASP A 153 10.11 -15.98 -6.02
CA ASP A 153 10.06 -15.92 -4.55
C ASP A 153 9.55 -17.21 -3.94
N ALA A 154 8.58 -17.88 -4.57
CA ALA A 154 8.12 -19.18 -4.11
C ALA A 154 9.26 -20.21 -4.05
N THR A 155 10.19 -20.16 -5.01
CA THR A 155 11.38 -21.03 -5.03
C THR A 155 12.36 -20.63 -3.94
N ARG A 156 12.64 -19.33 -3.76
CA ARG A 156 13.52 -18.85 -2.69
C ARG A 156 13.04 -19.27 -1.30
N ILE A 157 11.74 -19.12 -1.01
CA ILE A 157 11.17 -19.52 0.27
C ILE A 157 11.29 -21.04 0.48
N ARG A 158 10.97 -21.84 -0.54
CA ARG A 158 11.11 -23.31 -0.47
C ARG A 158 12.55 -23.75 -0.20
N ASP A 159 13.52 -23.02 -0.74
CA ASP A 159 14.94 -23.28 -0.56
C ASP A 159 15.51 -22.67 0.75
N GLY A 160 14.67 -22.04 1.58
CA GLY A 160 15.06 -21.46 2.86
C GLY A 160 15.76 -20.09 2.76
N PHE A 161 15.68 -19.43 1.61
CA PHE A 161 16.20 -18.09 1.40
C PHE A 161 15.14 -17.01 1.68
N ALA A 162 15.59 -15.83 2.07
CA ALA A 162 14.73 -14.65 2.15
C ALA A 162 14.14 -14.31 0.77
N PRO A 163 12.89 -13.84 0.69
CA PRO A 163 12.29 -13.40 -0.57
C PRO A 163 12.99 -12.14 -1.08
N HIS A 164 12.75 -11.78 -2.34
CA HIS A 164 13.07 -10.45 -2.82
C HIS A 164 11.99 -9.47 -2.36
N GLY A 165 12.07 -9.10 -1.08
CA GLY A 165 11.15 -8.17 -0.45
C GLY A 165 11.25 -6.77 -1.04
N ARG A 166 10.10 -6.17 -1.31
CA ARG A 166 10.02 -4.76 -1.63
C ARG A 166 10.46 -3.93 -0.43
N GLN A 167 11.46 -3.09 -0.65
CA GLN A 167 11.92 -2.10 0.32
C GLN A 167 11.22 -0.76 0.12
N VAL A 168 10.87 -0.09 1.22
CA VAL A 168 10.40 1.29 1.25
C VAL A 168 11.23 2.13 2.22
N ALA A 169 11.39 3.41 1.92
CA ALA A 169 12.14 4.33 2.78
C ALA A 169 11.25 4.88 3.89
N VAL A 170 11.60 4.58 5.15
CA VAL A 170 10.93 5.08 6.35
C VAL A 170 11.96 5.81 7.19
N ASN A 171 11.78 7.11 7.42
CA ASN A 171 12.76 7.98 8.07
C ASN A 171 14.18 7.84 7.47
N GLY A 172 14.26 7.67 6.14
CA GLY A 172 15.52 7.50 5.41
C GLY A 172 16.16 6.10 5.52
N ARG A 173 15.49 5.13 6.15
CA ARG A 173 15.95 3.74 6.26
C ARG A 173 15.11 2.82 5.39
N GLN A 174 15.77 1.92 4.67
CA GLN A 174 15.09 0.89 3.89
C GLN A 174 14.50 -0.17 4.83
N THR A 175 13.20 -0.43 4.67
CA THR A 175 12.42 -1.39 5.47
C THR A 175 11.57 -2.22 4.52
N ASP A 176 11.40 -3.51 4.79
CA ASP A 176 10.46 -4.32 4.01
C ASP A 176 9.06 -3.70 4.11
N TYR A 177 8.34 -3.63 3.00
CA TYR A 177 7.09 -2.87 2.97
C TYR A 177 6.02 -3.42 3.92
N TRP A 178 6.02 -4.72 4.20
CA TRP A 178 5.11 -5.34 5.19
C TRP A 178 5.41 -4.93 6.64
N ASN A 179 6.58 -4.34 6.89
CA ASN A 179 6.99 -3.76 8.17
C ASN A 179 6.87 -2.22 8.17
N ALA A 180 6.42 -1.61 7.06
CA ALA A 180 6.29 -0.16 6.96
C ALA A 180 5.18 0.37 7.88
N PRO A 181 5.27 1.61 8.40
CA PRO A 181 4.27 2.15 9.31
C PRO A 181 2.90 2.36 8.63
N GLY A 182 1.85 2.52 9.44
CA GLY A 182 0.46 2.47 8.98
C GLY A 182 0.05 3.49 7.93
N HIS A 183 0.76 4.61 7.79
CA HIS A 183 0.48 5.57 6.71
C HIS A 183 0.78 5.03 5.30
N PHE A 184 1.55 3.93 5.18
CA PHE A 184 1.70 3.18 3.93
C PHE A 184 0.51 2.27 3.62
N GLY A 185 -0.35 1.98 4.60
CA GLY A 185 -1.45 1.03 4.52
C GLY A 185 -2.35 1.22 3.29
N PRO A 186 -2.88 2.43 3.00
CA PRO A 186 -3.76 2.65 1.85
C PRO A 186 -3.10 2.26 0.51
N MET A 187 -1.88 2.74 0.28
CA MET A 187 -1.12 2.45 -0.94
C MET A 187 -0.74 0.96 -1.03
N MET A 188 -0.35 0.33 0.06
CA MET A 188 0.01 -1.10 0.03
C MET A 188 -1.21 -2.00 -0.13
N GLY A 189 -2.34 -1.62 0.47
CA GLY A 189 -3.61 -2.33 0.35
C GLY A 189 -4.22 -2.25 -1.06
N GLY A 190 -3.98 -1.17 -1.79
CA GLY A 190 -4.52 -0.99 -3.14
C GLY A 190 -4.09 -2.08 -4.12
N TYR A 191 -2.87 -2.63 -3.97
CA TYR A 191 -2.39 -3.77 -4.77
C TYR A 191 -3.28 -5.02 -4.67
N PHE A 192 -4.00 -5.17 -3.57
CA PHE A 192 -4.81 -6.36 -3.29
C PHE A 192 -6.32 -6.07 -3.38
N ASN A 193 -6.71 -4.85 -3.79
CA ASN A 193 -8.09 -4.41 -3.72
C ASN A 193 -9.04 -5.30 -4.55
N GLY A 194 -8.62 -5.69 -5.75
CA GLY A 194 -9.37 -6.60 -6.64
C GLY A 194 -9.42 -8.08 -6.21
N PHE A 195 -8.77 -8.45 -5.11
CA PHE A 195 -8.61 -9.85 -4.66
C PHE A 195 -9.19 -10.11 -3.26
N GLY A 196 -10.23 -9.37 -2.90
CA GLY A 196 -10.76 -9.34 -1.54
C GLY A 196 -10.37 -8.07 -0.78
N GLY A 197 -10.00 -7.00 -1.46
CA GLY A 197 -9.79 -5.71 -0.81
C GLY A 197 -8.47 -5.62 -0.02
N GLY A 198 -8.34 -4.51 0.71
CA GLY A 198 -7.44 -4.45 1.86
C GLY A 198 -7.68 -5.59 2.87
N SER A 199 -8.80 -6.32 2.81
CA SER A 199 -9.06 -7.48 3.66
C SER A 199 -8.25 -8.72 3.29
N LEU A 200 -7.78 -8.91 2.05
CA LEU A 200 -6.83 -9.99 1.75
C LEU A 200 -5.49 -9.70 2.41
N LEU A 201 -4.92 -8.52 2.19
CA LEU A 201 -3.69 -8.10 2.86
C LEU A 201 -3.88 -8.09 4.38
N SER A 202 -5.01 -7.57 4.88
CA SER A 202 -5.32 -7.61 6.31
C SER A 202 -5.40 -9.05 6.81
N THR A 203 -6.10 -9.96 6.15
CA THR A 203 -6.20 -11.39 6.53
C THR A 203 -4.84 -12.06 6.53
N LEU A 204 -4.00 -11.79 5.53
CA LEU A 204 -2.61 -12.23 5.51
C LEU A 204 -1.80 -11.65 6.67
N LEU A 205 -2.23 -10.55 7.27
CA LEU A 205 -1.51 -9.84 8.33
C LEU A 205 -2.21 -9.88 9.70
N VAL A 206 -3.43 -10.43 9.82
CA VAL A 206 -4.21 -10.58 11.05
C VAL A 206 -3.43 -11.44 12.04
N GLY A 207 -3.41 -11.02 13.31
CA GLY A 207 -2.77 -11.77 14.40
C GLY A 207 -1.23 -11.78 14.35
N SER A 208 -0.61 -10.89 13.58
CA SER A 208 0.84 -10.87 13.40
C SER A 208 1.49 -9.53 13.67
N ALA A 209 2.78 -9.55 14.04
CA ALA A 209 3.59 -8.35 14.19
C ALA A 209 3.65 -7.50 12.90
N LEU A 210 3.44 -8.10 11.73
CA LEU A 210 3.34 -7.40 10.44
C LEU A 210 2.11 -6.50 10.32
N GLY A 211 0.97 -6.99 10.82
CA GLY A 211 -0.27 -6.21 10.81
C GLY A 211 -0.14 -4.93 11.63
N ALA A 212 0.61 -4.98 12.73
CA ALA A 212 0.87 -3.80 13.57
C ALA A 212 1.69 -2.72 12.84
N GLY A 213 2.62 -3.11 11.96
CA GLY A 213 3.40 -2.18 11.13
C GLY A 213 2.51 -1.39 10.18
N LEU A 214 1.75 -2.09 9.34
CA LEU A 214 0.88 -1.48 8.32
C LEU A 214 -0.41 -0.86 8.87
N GLY A 215 -0.55 -0.72 10.19
CA GLY A 215 -1.77 -0.19 10.83
C GLY A 215 -2.98 -1.11 10.69
N LEU A 216 -2.76 -2.37 10.32
CA LEU A 216 -3.74 -3.43 10.13
C LEU A 216 -3.94 -4.27 11.41
N GLY A 217 -3.42 -3.82 12.57
CA GLY A 217 -3.29 -4.60 13.80
C GLY A 217 -4.05 -4.06 15.02
N ALA A 218 -4.59 -4.99 15.81
CA ALA A 218 -5.32 -4.88 17.09
C ALA A 218 -6.68 -4.15 17.08
N GLU A 219 -6.79 -2.92 16.57
CA GLU A 219 -8.04 -2.14 16.71
C GLU A 219 -9.17 -2.63 15.80
N MET A 220 -8.83 -3.25 14.66
CA MET A 220 -9.79 -3.86 13.73
C MET A 220 -10.17 -5.30 14.15
N VAL A 221 -9.27 -6.01 14.83
CA VAL A 221 -9.46 -7.42 15.27
C VAL A 221 -10.21 -7.50 16.60
N GLY A 222 -10.01 -6.52 17.50
CA GLY A 222 -10.76 -6.42 18.76
C GLY A 222 -12.28 -6.25 18.57
N GLY A 223 -12.72 -5.83 17.37
CA GLY A 223 -14.14 -5.74 17.02
C GLY A 223 -14.73 -7.01 16.37
N LEU A 224 -13.90 -7.99 15.97
CA LEU A 224 -14.34 -9.16 15.18
C LEU A 224 -14.23 -10.51 15.90
N PHE A 225 -13.41 -10.62 16.95
CA PHE A 225 -13.33 -11.81 17.81
C PHE A 225 -13.47 -11.36 19.26
N GLY A 226 -14.71 -11.41 19.76
CA GLY A 226 -15.09 -10.75 21.01
C GLY A 226 -14.64 -11.45 22.28
N ASP A 227 -15.00 -10.85 23.42
CA ASP A 227 -15.52 -11.61 24.54
C ASP A 227 -16.50 -10.72 25.32
N GLY A 228 -17.70 -11.26 25.48
CA GLY A 228 -18.64 -10.74 26.45
C GLY A 228 -18.26 -11.24 27.84
N ASP A 229 -18.63 -10.42 28.81
CA ASP A 229 -18.82 -10.74 30.22
C ASP A 229 -17.61 -10.60 31.17
N GLY A 230 -17.83 -9.77 32.20
CA GLY A 230 -17.12 -9.87 33.47
C GLY A 230 -16.57 -8.57 34.05
N GLY A 231 -17.37 -7.86 34.87
CA GLY A 231 -16.83 -7.27 36.10
C GLY A 231 -17.22 -5.83 36.43
N ASP A 232 -18.24 -5.73 37.28
CA ASP A 232 -18.69 -4.63 38.13
C ASP A 232 -17.67 -3.56 38.54
N GLY A 233 -18.12 -2.30 38.48
CA GLY A 233 -17.44 -1.13 39.04
C GLY A 233 -18.44 0.00 39.31
N ASP A 234 -19.07 -0.09 40.48
CA ASP A 234 -19.94 0.90 41.12
C ASP A 234 -19.31 2.31 41.23
N GLY A 235 -20.15 3.35 41.17
CA GLY A 235 -19.85 4.67 41.71
C GLY A 235 -20.13 5.87 40.81
N GLY A 236 -21.22 6.59 41.07
CA GLY A 236 -21.30 8.02 40.70
C GLY A 236 -22.68 8.62 40.50
N ASP A 237 -23.40 8.84 41.60
CA ASP A 237 -24.56 9.74 41.70
C ASP A 237 -24.30 11.14 41.09
N GLY A 238 -25.30 11.69 40.41
CA GLY A 238 -25.31 13.09 39.96
C GLY A 238 -26.61 13.47 39.27
N GLY A 239 -27.65 13.79 40.06
CA GLY A 239 -28.96 14.21 39.53
C GLY A 239 -29.00 15.65 38.97
N GLY A 240 -30.08 15.97 38.25
CA GLY A 240 -30.64 17.31 38.26
C GLY A 240 -31.32 17.85 36.99
N TRP A 241 -32.66 17.70 36.94
CA TRP A 241 -33.73 18.66 36.55
C TRP A 241 -33.81 19.37 35.17
N GLY A 242 -35.05 19.37 34.62
CA GLY A 242 -35.65 20.44 33.79
C GLY A 242 -36.12 19.96 32.41
N ASP A 243 -37.38 19.52 32.24
CA ASP A 243 -38.60 20.27 31.90
C ASP A 243 -38.78 20.55 30.39
N GLY A 244 -40.00 20.31 29.88
CA GLY A 244 -40.44 20.74 28.54
C GLY A 244 -41.08 19.62 27.71
N GLY A 245 -42.40 19.47 27.84
CA GLY A 245 -43.23 18.57 27.04
C GLY A 245 -43.62 19.10 25.66
N ASP A 246 -44.56 18.35 25.06
CA ASP A 246 -45.28 18.55 23.78
C ASP A 246 -44.56 17.98 22.54
N GLY A 247 -45.13 17.12 21.71
CA GLY A 247 -46.47 16.53 21.62
C GLY A 247 -46.67 15.95 20.21
N GLY A 248 -47.44 14.85 20.10
CA GLY A 248 -47.98 14.29 18.84
C GLY A 248 -46.96 13.58 17.94
N GLY A 249 -47.17 12.38 17.40
CA GLY A 249 -48.40 11.65 17.08
C GLY A 249 -48.20 11.08 15.67
N GLY A 250 -48.40 9.78 15.47
CA GLY A 250 -48.32 9.17 14.13
C GLY A 250 -47.96 7.70 14.11
N ASP A 251 -48.98 6.86 14.25
CA ASP A 251 -49.03 5.42 14.07
C ASP A 251 -48.47 4.88 12.73
N PHE A 252 -47.80 3.73 12.86
CA PHE A 252 -47.67 2.56 11.99
C PHE A 252 -47.96 2.67 10.48
N GLY A 253 -46.89 2.52 9.68
CA GLY A 253 -46.97 2.03 8.31
C GLY A 253 -46.68 0.53 8.28
N GLY A 254 -47.72 -0.27 8.01
CA GLY A 254 -47.61 -1.68 7.67
C GLY A 254 -48.56 -1.99 6.50
N GLY A 255 -48.11 -2.81 5.56
CA GLY A 255 -48.97 -3.44 4.58
C GLY A 255 -48.50 -3.32 3.13
N ASP A 256 -48.00 -4.45 2.64
CA ASP A 256 -47.65 -4.84 1.27
C ASP A 256 -48.63 -4.42 0.16
N PHE A 257 -48.08 -4.10 -1.02
CA PHE A 257 -48.53 -4.54 -2.35
C PHE A 257 -47.35 -4.63 -3.31
#